data_AF-E9DXQ3-F1
#
_entry.id   AF-E9DXQ3-F1
#
_cell.length_a   1.000
_cell.length_b   1.000
_cell.length_c   1.000
_cell.angle_alpha   90.00
_cell.angle_beta   90.00
_cell.angle_gamma   90.00
#
_symmetry.space_group_name_H-M   'P 1'
#
loop_
_entity.id
_entity.type
_entity.pdbx_description
1 polymer ?
#
loop_
_entity_poly.entity_id
_entity_poly.type
_entity_poly.pdbx_seq_one_letter_code
_entity_poly.pdbx_strand_id
1 'polypeptide(L)'
;MAFSQGKRLRPGLDNGDSARNGPKNSGTPVEVPRIKPGEDMRSFSARVDTALPVAGLTKKTKTKDGKDSLGIKVQRTRKERKMHKLYDQWRAEERKIQEQKEEERELAAERELENDYDDLFTDSAWTEAGEETGNKKSRKRKGKGREEDPWIELVRKRGEARIGLHDVAQAPPELHHKKTRKQLEVGGATVDVDSIPKSAGSLRRREELQTARDDVVEAYRKIREHEQAKLDAQRGKSKR
;
A
#
# COMPACT_ATOMS: atom_id res chain seq x y z
N MET A 1 45.94 -49.87 17.66
CA MET A 1 45.68 -51.06 18.49
C MET A 1 44.60 -50.73 19.52
N ALA A 2 43.34 -51.08 19.25
CA ALA A 2 42.20 -50.91 20.17
C ALA A 2 41.30 -52.16 20.22
N PHE A 3 41.81 -53.31 19.77
CA PHE A 3 41.08 -54.57 19.62
C PHE A 3 41.41 -55.63 20.68
N SER A 4 42.41 -55.41 21.55
CA SER A 4 42.86 -56.40 22.54
C SER A 4 42.26 -56.25 23.94
N GLN A 5 41.34 -55.30 24.13
CA GLN A 5 40.82 -54.93 25.45
C GLN A 5 39.30 -55.05 25.52
N GLY A 6 38.69 -56.09 24.97
CA GLY A 6 37.33 -56.59 25.28
C GLY A 6 36.14 -55.60 25.30
N LYS A 7 36.31 -54.34 24.89
CA LYS A 7 35.32 -53.27 25.00
C LYS A 7 34.53 -53.23 23.70
N ARG A 8 33.28 -53.70 23.78
CA ARG A 8 32.31 -53.57 22.68
C ARG A 8 32.15 -52.09 22.32
N LEU A 9 32.36 -51.75 21.05
CA LEU A 9 32.03 -50.43 20.51
C LEU A 9 30.52 -50.22 20.67
N ARG A 10 30.10 -49.04 21.16
CA ARG A 10 28.68 -48.67 21.21
C ARG A 10 28.14 -48.69 19.78
N PRO A 11 27.03 -49.39 19.49
CA PRO A 11 26.41 -49.36 18.16
C PRO A 11 25.87 -47.95 17.92
N GLY A 12 26.65 -47.15 17.18
CA GLY A 12 26.32 -45.79 16.76
C GLY A 12 25.60 -45.78 15.42
N LEU A 13 24.66 -46.70 15.22
CA LEU A 13 23.80 -46.70 14.04
C LEU A 13 22.44 -47.26 14.43
N ASP A 14 21.44 -46.40 14.27
CA ASP A 14 20.02 -46.65 14.42
C ASP A 14 19.60 -47.86 13.57
N ASN A 15 19.53 -49.04 14.20
CA ASN A 15 18.86 -50.19 13.61
C ASN A 15 17.38 -49.84 13.65
N GLY A 16 16.80 -49.54 12.48
CA GLY A 16 15.47 -48.95 12.27
C GLY A 16 14.25 -49.73 12.78
N ASP A 17 14.35 -50.40 13.92
CA ASP A 17 13.25 -50.93 14.72
C ASP A 17 12.76 -49.86 15.71
N SER A 18 12.35 -48.71 15.17
CA SER A 18 11.43 -47.85 15.92
C SER A 18 10.05 -48.50 15.79
N ALA A 19 9.66 -49.25 16.82
CA ALA A 19 8.28 -49.67 17.01
C ALA A 19 7.37 -48.44 16.81
N ARG A 20 6.64 -48.42 15.68
CA ARG A 20 5.65 -47.39 15.37
C ARG A 20 4.47 -47.54 16.32
N ASN A 21 4.64 -47.08 17.55
CA ASN A 21 3.53 -46.67 18.41
C ASN A 21 3.16 -45.24 18.02
N GLY A 22 2.65 -45.08 16.79
CA GLY A 22 1.83 -43.92 16.46
C GLY A 22 0.52 -44.03 17.26
N PRO A 23 -0.07 -42.91 17.69
CA PRO A 23 -1.35 -42.95 18.39
C PRO A 23 -2.37 -43.64 17.49
N LYS A 24 -2.88 -44.80 17.95
CA LYS A 24 -4.07 -45.41 17.36
C LYS A 24 -5.19 -44.40 17.59
N ASN A 25 -5.54 -43.64 16.56
CA ASN A 25 -6.85 -43.02 16.50
C ASN A 25 -7.84 -44.19 16.58
N SER A 26 -8.43 -44.38 17.76
CA SER A 26 -9.59 -45.25 17.93
C SER A 26 -10.70 -44.61 17.10
N GLY A 27 -10.77 -45.00 15.84
CA GLY A 27 -11.86 -44.67 14.94
C GLY A 27 -13.13 -45.31 15.50
N THR A 28 -13.80 -44.61 16.40
CA THR A 28 -15.23 -44.84 16.61
C THR A 28 -15.88 -44.55 15.26
N PRO A 29 -16.76 -45.44 14.76
CA PRO A 29 -17.44 -45.21 13.50
C PRO A 29 -18.14 -43.85 13.61
N VAL A 30 -17.97 -43.01 12.58
CA VAL A 30 -18.63 -41.70 12.49
C VAL A 30 -20.13 -41.97 12.34
N GLU A 31 -20.81 -42.13 13.48
CA GLU A 31 -22.25 -42.16 13.53
C GLU A 31 -22.75 -40.80 13.06
N VAL A 32 -23.43 -40.78 11.93
CA VAL A 32 -24.06 -39.56 11.40
C VAL A 32 -25.00 -39.02 12.48
N PRO A 33 -24.77 -37.79 13.02
CA PRO A 33 -25.56 -37.29 14.14
C PRO A 33 -27.02 -37.12 13.72
N ARG A 34 -27.91 -37.87 14.37
CA ARG A 34 -29.37 -37.78 14.22
C ARG A 34 -29.98 -36.99 15.39
N ILE A 35 -31.06 -36.25 15.11
CA ILE A 35 -31.83 -35.53 16.13
C ILE A 35 -32.45 -36.56 17.08
N LYS A 36 -32.25 -36.39 18.40
CA LYS A 36 -32.88 -37.26 19.41
C LYS A 36 -34.34 -36.83 19.65
N PRO A 37 -35.24 -37.75 20.02
CA PRO A 37 -36.60 -37.38 20.40
C PRO A 37 -36.59 -36.38 21.56
N GLY A 38 -37.25 -35.23 21.39
CA GLY A 38 -37.32 -34.15 22.39
C GLY A 38 -36.15 -33.17 22.39
N GLU A 39 -35.19 -33.29 21.48
CA GLU A 39 -34.11 -32.31 21.26
C GLU A 39 -34.60 -31.19 20.31
N ASP A 40 -34.41 -29.92 20.69
CA ASP A 40 -34.63 -28.78 19.80
C ASP A 40 -33.50 -28.67 18.76
N MET A 41 -33.77 -28.04 17.62
CA MET A 41 -32.80 -27.84 16.52
C MET A 41 -31.52 -27.15 17.00
N ARG A 42 -31.63 -26.26 18.00
CA ARG A 42 -30.50 -25.54 18.59
C ARG A 42 -29.62 -26.43 19.48
N SER A 43 -30.22 -27.37 20.21
CA SER A 43 -29.47 -28.38 20.97
C SER A 43 -28.79 -29.39 20.05
N PHE A 44 -29.48 -29.79 18.97
CA PHE A 44 -28.91 -30.66 17.95
C PHE A 44 -27.69 -30.02 17.27
N SER A 45 -27.79 -28.75 16.86
CA SER A 45 -26.66 -28.04 16.25
C SER A 45 -25.47 -27.92 17.20
N ALA A 46 -25.70 -27.61 18.48
CA ALA A 46 -24.63 -27.54 19.48
C ALA A 46 -23.93 -28.90 19.65
N ARG A 47 -24.68 -30.00 19.65
CA ARG A 47 -24.12 -31.35 19.73
C ARG A 47 -23.32 -31.71 18.49
N VAL A 48 -23.83 -31.37 17.30
CA VAL A 48 -23.10 -31.53 16.03
C VAL A 48 -21.78 -30.75 16.09
N ASP A 49 -21.82 -29.48 16.47
CA ASP A 49 -20.63 -28.62 16.58
C ASP A 49 -19.60 -29.16 17.57
N THR A 50 -20.05 -29.76 18.68
CA THR A 50 -19.15 -30.40 19.66
C THR A 50 -18.59 -31.74 19.21
N ALA A 51 -19.34 -32.48 18.39
CA ALA A 51 -18.95 -33.79 17.86
C ALA A 51 -18.03 -33.68 16.64
N LEU A 52 -18.03 -32.53 15.97
CA LEU A 52 -17.02 -32.23 14.96
C LEU A 52 -15.64 -32.29 15.63
N PRO A 53 -14.67 -33.03 15.06
CA PRO A 53 -13.32 -33.06 15.58
C PRO A 53 -12.67 -31.69 15.34
N VAL A 54 -12.86 -30.76 16.28
CA VAL A 54 -12.11 -29.49 16.38
C VAL A 54 -10.68 -29.73 16.90
N ALA A 55 -10.21 -30.98 16.86
CA ALA A 55 -8.85 -31.40 17.16
C ALA A 55 -7.87 -30.79 16.13
N GLY A 56 -7.48 -29.55 16.39
CA GLY A 56 -6.59 -28.76 15.54
C GLY A 56 -6.91 -27.26 15.55
N LEU A 57 -8.14 -26.87 15.91
CA LEU A 57 -8.55 -25.48 16.06
C LEU A 57 -8.65 -25.12 17.54
N THR A 58 -7.53 -25.24 18.26
CA THR A 58 -7.42 -24.55 19.54
C THR A 58 -7.66 -23.07 19.28
N LYS A 59 -8.60 -22.48 20.03
CA LYS A 59 -8.85 -21.03 20.04
C LYS A 59 -7.49 -20.37 20.00
N LYS A 60 -7.23 -19.49 19.00
CA LYS A 60 -5.96 -18.78 18.84
C LYS A 60 -5.62 -18.08 20.16
N THR A 61 -4.93 -18.77 21.06
CA THR A 61 -4.34 -18.17 22.23
C THR A 61 -3.24 -17.31 21.62
N LYS A 62 -3.47 -15.99 21.54
CA LYS A 62 -2.41 -15.04 21.20
C LYS A 62 -1.35 -15.24 22.27
N THR A 63 -0.34 -16.06 21.98
CA THR A 63 0.77 -16.29 22.89
C THR A 63 1.64 -15.06 22.85
N LYS A 64 1.28 -14.11 23.71
CA LYS A 64 1.85 -12.77 23.83
C LYS A 64 3.38 -12.81 24.05
N ASP A 65 3.91 -13.94 24.51
CA ASP A 65 5.30 -14.08 24.96
C ASP A 65 6.14 -15.11 24.17
N GLY A 66 5.72 -15.47 22.95
CA GLY A 66 6.49 -16.39 22.08
C GLY A 66 6.54 -17.84 22.59
N LYS A 67 5.57 -18.20 23.42
CA LYS A 67 5.32 -19.55 23.92
C LYS A 67 4.36 -20.29 22.98
N ASP A 68 4.43 -21.62 22.91
CA ASP A 68 3.43 -22.43 22.21
C ASP A 68 2.12 -22.53 23.01
N SER A 69 1.07 -23.05 22.39
CA SER A 69 -0.22 -23.36 23.04
C SER A 69 -0.09 -24.29 24.24
N LEU A 70 1.01 -25.05 24.33
CA LEU A 70 1.38 -25.92 25.46
C LEU A 70 2.27 -25.22 26.49
N GLY A 71 2.50 -23.90 26.39
CA GLY A 71 3.33 -23.15 27.33
C GLY A 71 4.83 -23.42 27.22
N ILE A 72 5.29 -24.09 26.15
CA ILE A 72 6.70 -24.40 25.89
C ILE A 72 7.34 -23.27 25.05
N LYS A 73 8.59 -22.90 25.35
CA LYS A 73 9.29 -21.84 24.62
C LYS A 73 9.65 -22.36 23.24
N VAL A 74 9.11 -21.74 22.19
CA VAL A 74 9.53 -22.03 20.82
C VAL A 74 10.98 -21.59 20.67
N GLN A 75 11.89 -22.53 20.49
CA GLN A 75 13.28 -22.23 20.17
C GLN A 75 13.36 -21.79 18.72
N ARG A 76 13.37 -20.46 18.51
CA ARG A 76 13.52 -19.86 17.17
C ARG A 76 14.97 -19.58 16.84
N THR A 77 15.35 -19.83 15.58
CA THR A 77 16.68 -19.49 15.06
C THR A 77 16.90 -17.97 15.01
N ARG A 78 18.16 -17.52 14.91
CA ARG A 78 18.47 -16.07 14.85
C ARG A 78 17.82 -15.39 13.63
N LYS A 79 17.72 -16.10 12.50
CA LYS A 79 17.09 -15.60 11.27
C LYS A 79 15.58 -15.43 11.45
N GLU A 80 14.89 -16.41 12.03
CA GLU A 80 13.46 -16.31 12.33
C GLU A 80 13.15 -15.14 13.27
N ARG A 81 13.96 -14.93 14.31
CA ARG A 81 13.78 -13.77 15.20
C ARG A 81 13.91 -12.45 14.44
N LYS A 82 14.84 -12.35 13.48
CA LYS A 82 15.00 -11.16 12.63
C LYS A 82 13.79 -10.97 11.71
N MET A 83 13.26 -12.04 11.13
CA MET A 83 12.04 -12.00 10.30
C MET A 83 10.82 -11.56 11.10
N HIS A 84 10.63 -12.09 12.31
CA HIS A 84 9.52 -11.68 13.17
C HIS A 84 9.63 -10.22 13.60
N LYS A 85 10.83 -9.72 13.91
CA LYS A 85 11.03 -8.29 14.18
C LYS A 85 10.60 -7.42 13.00
N LEU A 86 10.89 -7.84 11.77
CA LEU A 86 10.44 -7.12 10.57
C LEU A 86 8.91 -7.13 10.46
N TYR A 87 8.26 -8.28 10.67
CA TYR A 87 6.80 -8.34 10.67
C TYR A 87 6.15 -7.54 11.80
N ASP A 88 6.78 -7.48 12.98
CA ASP A 88 6.28 -6.72 14.11
C ASP A 88 6.42 -5.22 13.87
N GLN A 89 7.52 -4.78 13.25
CA GLN A 89 7.68 -3.41 12.77
C GLN A 89 6.60 -3.05 11.76
N TRP A 90 6.38 -3.90 10.75
CA TRP A 90 5.35 -3.67 9.74
C TRP A 90 3.94 -3.62 10.35
N ARG A 91 3.61 -4.51 11.28
CA ARG A 91 2.31 -4.47 11.98
C ARG A 91 2.14 -3.24 12.87
N ALA A 92 3.22 -2.72 13.46
CA ALA A 92 3.18 -1.49 14.23
C ALA A 92 2.97 -0.28 13.32
N GLU A 93 3.63 -0.26 12.16
CA GLU A 93 3.42 0.76 11.13
C GLU A 93 2.00 0.71 10.56
N GLU A 94 1.45 -0.47 10.25
CA GLU A 94 0.06 -0.60 9.80
C GLU A 94 -0.95 -0.10 10.84
N ARG A 95 -0.71 -0.39 12.13
CA ARG A 95 -1.55 0.15 13.20
C ARG A 95 -1.47 1.66 13.28
N LYS A 96 -0.27 2.23 13.15
CA LYS A 96 -0.08 3.68 13.15
C LYS A 96 -0.79 4.34 11.96
N ILE A 97 -0.78 3.72 10.79
CA ILE A 97 -1.52 4.22 9.62
C ILE A 97 -3.04 4.14 9.85
N GLN A 98 -3.52 3.06 10.46
CA GLN A 98 -4.94 2.94 10.81
C GLN A 98 -5.37 3.97 11.85
N GLU A 99 -4.57 4.15 12.90
CA GLU A 99 -4.78 5.16 13.95
C GLU A 99 -4.78 6.57 13.36
N GLN A 100 -3.80 6.93 12.52
CA GLN A 100 -3.79 8.22 11.84
C GLN A 100 -5.04 8.45 10.97
N LYS A 101 -5.50 7.42 10.26
CA LYS A 101 -6.71 7.51 9.45
C LYS A 101 -7.99 7.63 10.30
N GLU A 102 -7.99 7.04 11.48
CA GLU A 102 -9.06 7.15 12.46
C GLU A 102 -9.06 8.53 13.12
N GLU A 103 -7.89 9.03 13.54
CA GLU A 103 -7.69 10.40 14.04
C GLU A 103 -8.09 11.46 13.00
N GLU A 104 -7.71 11.30 11.73
CA GLU A 104 -8.15 12.19 10.65
C GLU A 104 -9.68 12.17 10.47
N ARG A 105 -10.30 11.00 10.68
CA ARG A 105 -11.76 10.85 10.60
C ARG A 105 -12.46 11.46 11.83
N GLU A 106 -11.88 11.35 13.01
CA GLU A 106 -12.36 12.00 14.22
C GLU A 106 -12.21 13.51 14.14
N LEU A 107 -11.08 14.04 13.68
CA LEU A 107 -10.88 15.47 13.44
C LEU A 107 -11.83 16.02 12.37
N ALA A 108 -12.15 15.24 11.34
CA ALA A 108 -13.17 15.63 10.36
C ALA A 108 -14.56 15.70 11.00
N ALA A 109 -14.91 14.74 11.86
CA ALA A 109 -16.17 14.75 12.61
C ALA A 109 -16.23 15.89 13.64
N GLU A 110 -15.13 16.21 14.33
CA GLU A 110 -15.03 17.36 15.23
C GLU A 110 -15.20 18.68 14.49
N ARG A 111 -14.59 18.82 13.30
CA ARG A 111 -14.78 20.00 12.44
C ARG A 111 -16.21 20.10 11.90
N GLU A 112 -16.86 18.98 11.57
CA GLU A 112 -18.28 18.98 11.20
C GLU A 112 -19.17 19.42 12.37
N LEU A 113 -18.89 18.98 13.59
CA LEU A 113 -19.63 19.40 14.80
C LEU A 113 -19.37 20.88 15.16
N GLU A 114 -18.13 21.37 15.00
CA GLU A 114 -17.78 22.79 15.19
C GLU A 114 -18.47 23.68 14.14
N ASN A 115 -18.51 23.25 12.88
CA ASN A 115 -19.24 23.95 11.82
C ASN A 115 -20.76 23.92 12.07
N ASP A 116 -21.33 22.82 12.54
CA ASP A 116 -22.75 22.75 12.92
C ASP A 116 -23.06 23.65 14.13
N TYR A 117 -22.10 23.82 15.06
CA TYR A 117 -22.22 24.75 16.19
C TYR A 117 -22.13 26.21 15.74
N ASP A 118 -21.22 26.54 14.80
CA ASP A 118 -21.11 27.86 14.18
C ASP A 118 -22.29 28.19 13.26
N ASP A 119 -22.84 27.23 12.51
CA ASP A 119 -24.05 27.39 11.68
C ASP A 119 -25.28 27.65 12.58
N LEU A 120 -25.41 26.94 13.71
CA LEU A 120 -26.46 27.20 14.70
C LEU A 120 -26.30 28.57 15.40
N PHE A 121 -25.07 29.04 15.61
CA PHE A 121 -24.79 30.34 16.22
C PHE A 121 -24.94 31.51 15.23
N THR A 122 -24.66 31.28 13.95
CA THR A 122 -24.82 32.28 12.88
C THR A 122 -26.27 32.41 12.40
N ASP A 123 -27.05 31.32 12.37
CA ASP A 123 -28.48 31.35 12.03
C ASP A 123 -29.31 32.08 13.11
N SER A 124 -28.95 31.91 14.39
CA SER A 124 -29.52 32.68 15.51
C SER A 124 -29.26 34.19 15.40
N ALA A 125 -28.11 34.59 14.86
CA ALA A 125 -27.73 35.99 14.66
C ALA A 125 -28.37 36.64 13.42
N TRP A 126 -28.99 35.87 12.51
CA TRP A 126 -29.70 36.39 11.34
C TRP A 126 -31.23 36.42 11.51
N THR A 127 -31.78 35.79 12.56
CA THR A 127 -33.22 35.82 12.88
C THR A 127 -33.71 37.07 13.62
N GLU A 128 -32.97 38.19 13.60
CA GLU A 128 -33.42 39.51 14.10
C GLU A 128 -33.17 40.65 13.08
N ALA A 129 -33.35 40.38 11.78
CA ALA A 129 -33.33 41.44 10.78
C ALA A 129 -34.24 41.15 9.58
N GLY A 130 -35.46 41.70 9.63
CA GLY A 130 -36.17 42.18 8.44
C GLY A 130 -37.11 41.20 7.75
N GLU A 131 -38.39 41.28 8.12
CA GLU A 131 -39.48 41.07 7.16
C GLU A 131 -39.32 42.06 6.00
N GLU A 132 -39.26 41.57 4.75
CA GLU A 132 -39.93 42.24 3.63
C GLU A 132 -40.05 41.32 2.40
N THR A 133 -41.24 41.39 1.84
CA THR A 133 -41.79 40.60 0.74
C THR A 133 -41.05 40.78 -0.60
N GLY A 134 -40.90 39.71 -1.39
CA GLY A 134 -40.34 39.84 -2.74
C GLY A 134 -40.50 38.62 -3.65
N ASN A 135 -41.68 38.49 -4.28
CA ASN A 135 -41.93 37.62 -5.43
C ASN A 135 -40.87 37.77 -6.54
N LYS A 136 -40.23 36.68 -7.01
CA LYS A 136 -39.79 36.55 -8.42
C LYS A 136 -39.45 35.11 -8.86
N LYS A 137 -40.45 34.53 -9.53
CA LYS A 137 -40.43 33.68 -10.73
C LYS A 137 -39.07 33.16 -11.27
N SER A 138 -39.00 31.82 -11.32
CA SER A 138 -38.59 30.97 -12.45
C SER A 138 -37.23 31.23 -13.13
N ARG A 139 -36.24 30.37 -12.81
CA ARG A 139 -35.29 29.87 -13.81
C ARG A 139 -35.21 28.35 -13.75
N LYS A 140 -35.96 27.78 -14.70
CA LYS A 140 -35.77 26.51 -15.42
C LYS A 140 -34.60 25.66 -14.93
N ARG A 141 -34.96 24.56 -14.26
CA ARG A 141 -34.17 23.34 -14.06
C ARG A 141 -33.33 23.05 -15.31
N LYS A 142 -32.00 23.24 -15.25
CA LYS A 142 -31.09 22.55 -16.15
C LYS A 142 -31.01 21.12 -15.62
N GLY A 143 -31.76 20.25 -16.31
CA GLY A 143 -31.86 18.85 -15.97
C GLY A 143 -30.49 18.19 -15.93
N LYS A 144 -30.33 17.36 -14.89
CA LYS A 144 -29.89 15.98 -14.96
C LYS A 144 -28.52 15.76 -15.61
N GLY A 145 -27.56 15.39 -14.76
CA GLY A 145 -26.20 14.97 -15.10
C GLY A 145 -26.13 14.31 -16.46
N ARG A 146 -25.71 15.08 -17.44
CA ARG A 146 -25.07 14.53 -18.62
C ARG A 146 -23.67 14.29 -18.13
N GLU A 147 -23.36 13.05 -17.75
CA GLU A 147 -21.97 12.63 -17.64
C GLU A 147 -21.30 13.14 -18.91
N GLU A 148 -20.41 14.12 -18.77
CA GLU A 148 -19.64 14.60 -19.91
C GLU A 148 -18.96 13.35 -20.47
N ASP A 149 -19.15 13.09 -21.76
CA ASP A 149 -18.56 11.93 -22.41
C ASP A 149 -17.07 11.92 -22.03
N PRO A 150 -16.58 10.86 -21.35
CA PRO A 150 -15.26 10.86 -20.74
C PRO A 150 -14.15 11.19 -21.75
N TRP A 151 -14.42 10.96 -23.03
CA TRP A 151 -13.55 11.29 -24.16
C TRP A 151 -13.44 12.79 -24.42
N ILE A 152 -14.52 13.55 -24.24
CA ILE A 152 -14.52 15.01 -24.37
C ILE A 152 -13.65 15.63 -23.28
N GLU A 153 -13.71 15.12 -22.05
CA GLU A 153 -12.82 15.58 -20.99
C GLU A 153 -11.35 15.30 -21.30
N LEU A 154 -11.03 14.14 -21.89
CA LEU A 154 -9.66 13.80 -22.26
C LEU A 154 -9.12 14.72 -23.36
N VAL A 155 -9.93 15.04 -24.37
CA VAL A 155 -9.57 16.01 -25.42
C VAL A 155 -9.32 17.39 -24.82
N ARG A 156 -10.16 17.83 -23.86
CA ARG A 156 -9.98 19.10 -23.14
C ARG A 156 -8.71 19.11 -22.28
N LYS A 157 -8.46 18.03 -21.52
CA LYS A 157 -7.29 17.90 -20.64
C LYS A 157 -5.97 17.83 -21.41
N ARG A 158 -5.99 17.26 -22.62
CA ARG A 158 -4.80 17.12 -23.46
C ARG A 158 -4.46 18.41 -24.23
N GLY A 159 -5.43 19.30 -24.39
CA GLY A 159 -5.23 20.59 -25.07
C GLY A 159 -4.99 20.47 -26.57
N GLU A 160 -5.30 19.32 -27.19
CA GLU A 160 -5.16 19.12 -28.63
C GLU A 160 -6.13 20.06 -29.38
N ALA A 161 -5.60 20.89 -30.28
CA ALA A 161 -6.43 21.67 -31.18
C ALA A 161 -7.25 20.73 -32.06
N ARG A 162 -8.53 21.03 -32.28
CA ARG A 162 -9.39 20.24 -33.18
C ARG A 162 -8.89 20.44 -34.62
N ILE A 163 -8.16 19.45 -35.12
CA ILE A 163 -7.62 19.43 -36.49
C ILE A 163 -8.80 19.40 -37.47
N GLY A 164 -8.84 20.35 -38.41
CA GLY A 164 -9.86 20.41 -39.45
C GLY A 164 -9.61 19.37 -40.54
N LEU A 165 -10.66 19.00 -41.30
CA LEU A 165 -10.57 17.96 -42.34
C LEU A 165 -9.53 18.27 -43.45
N HIS A 166 -9.13 19.54 -43.61
CA HIS A 166 -8.15 20.01 -44.59
C HIS A 166 -6.85 20.52 -43.96
N ASP A 167 -6.64 20.27 -42.67
CA ASP A 167 -5.48 20.77 -41.96
C ASP A 167 -4.32 19.75 -42.11
N VAL A 168 -3.31 20.13 -42.90
CA VAL A 168 -2.11 19.33 -43.13
C VAL A 168 -1.10 19.69 -42.05
N ALA A 169 -0.84 18.77 -41.12
CA ALA A 169 0.12 18.98 -40.04
C ALA A 169 1.53 19.27 -40.58
N GLN A 170 1.92 20.54 -40.58
CA GLN A 170 3.19 21.01 -41.15
C GLN A 170 4.40 20.77 -40.22
N ALA A 171 4.16 20.62 -38.92
CA ALA A 171 5.15 20.26 -37.92
C ALA A 171 4.60 19.16 -37.01
N PRO A 172 5.45 18.28 -36.48
CA PRO A 172 5.02 17.31 -35.47
C PRO A 172 4.41 18.06 -34.28
N PRO A 173 3.27 17.59 -33.74
CA PRO A 173 2.57 18.28 -32.66
C PRO A 173 3.45 18.41 -31.43
N GLU A 174 3.50 19.62 -30.87
CA GLU A 174 4.22 19.85 -29.62
C GLU A 174 3.46 19.21 -28.45
N LEU A 175 4.16 18.41 -27.64
CA LEU A 175 3.57 17.84 -26.44
C LEU A 175 3.33 18.94 -25.41
N HIS A 176 2.06 19.29 -25.15
CA HIS A 176 1.68 20.29 -24.14
C HIS A 176 2.12 19.92 -22.72
N HIS A 177 2.40 18.64 -22.47
CA HIS A 177 3.02 18.15 -21.24
C HIS A 177 4.56 18.18 -21.35
N LYS A 178 5.14 19.36 -21.61
CA LYS A 178 6.58 19.59 -21.43
C LYS A 178 6.86 19.52 -19.93
N LYS A 179 7.04 18.28 -19.46
CA LYS A 179 7.24 17.81 -18.09
C LYS A 179 7.92 18.84 -17.19
N THR A 180 7.15 19.65 -16.50
CA THR A 180 7.58 20.27 -15.25
C THR A 180 7.67 19.12 -14.25
N ARG A 181 8.88 18.60 -14.08
CA ARG A 181 9.13 17.55 -13.09
C ARG A 181 8.79 18.15 -11.72
N LYS A 182 7.91 17.48 -10.98
CA LYS A 182 7.40 18.00 -9.71
C LYS A 182 8.46 17.74 -8.65
N GLN A 183 9.19 18.79 -8.26
CA GLN A 183 10.15 18.73 -7.17
C GLN A 183 9.52 18.06 -5.94
N LEU A 184 10.28 17.18 -5.29
CA LEU A 184 9.81 16.45 -4.12
C LEU A 184 9.80 17.38 -2.91
N GLU A 185 8.62 17.60 -2.34
CA GLU A 185 8.47 18.35 -1.09
C GLU A 185 8.61 17.41 0.12
N VAL A 186 9.55 17.74 1.01
CA VAL A 186 9.75 17.03 2.28
C VAL A 186 9.75 18.07 3.41
N GLY A 187 8.71 18.07 4.24
CA GLY A 187 8.60 19.01 5.37
C GLY A 187 8.48 20.49 4.97
N GLY A 188 7.91 20.78 3.80
CA GLY A 188 7.78 22.15 3.27
C GLY A 188 9.01 22.67 2.50
N ALA A 189 10.10 21.89 2.42
CA ALA A 189 11.24 22.18 1.56
C ALA A 189 11.16 21.38 0.27
N THR A 190 11.27 22.05 -0.88
CA THR A 190 11.37 21.44 -2.20
C THR A 190 12.80 20.97 -2.45
N VAL A 191 12.98 19.67 -2.72
CA VAL A 191 14.27 19.06 -3.03
C VAL A 191 14.23 18.47 -4.44
N ASP A 192 15.17 18.86 -5.29
CA ASP A 192 15.29 18.33 -6.64
C ASP A 192 16.03 16.99 -6.63
N VAL A 193 15.25 15.89 -6.63
CA VAL A 193 15.77 14.51 -6.57
C VAL A 193 15.11 13.61 -7.60
N ASP A 194 14.32 14.18 -8.51
CA ASP A 194 13.39 13.42 -9.36
C ASP A 194 14.07 12.45 -10.31
N SER A 195 15.32 12.73 -10.69
CA SER A 195 16.08 11.89 -11.62
C SER A 195 16.73 10.67 -10.95
N ILE A 196 16.67 10.56 -9.61
CA ILE A 196 17.34 9.53 -8.82
C ILE A 196 16.32 8.70 -8.06
N PRO A 197 16.32 7.37 -8.25
CA PRO A 197 15.33 6.52 -7.62
C PRO A 197 15.48 6.52 -6.10
N LYS A 198 14.37 6.33 -5.38
CA LYS A 198 14.35 6.23 -3.91
C LYS A 198 15.28 5.13 -3.36
N SER A 199 15.55 4.09 -4.15
CA SER A 199 16.46 2.98 -3.82
C SER A 199 17.94 3.39 -3.73
N ALA A 200 18.32 4.56 -4.26
CA ALA A 200 19.71 5.04 -4.23
C ALA A 200 20.18 5.49 -2.83
N GLY A 201 19.28 5.50 -1.84
CA GLY A 201 19.61 5.71 -0.43
C GLY A 201 18.81 6.84 0.24
N SER A 202 19.42 7.42 1.27
CA SER A 202 18.86 8.55 2.02
C SER A 202 18.67 9.77 1.12
N LEU A 203 17.73 10.65 1.50
CA LEU A 203 17.43 11.88 0.76
C LEU A 203 18.70 12.70 0.45
N ARG A 204 19.55 12.89 1.47
CA ARG A 204 20.87 13.54 1.35
C ARG A 204 21.77 12.87 0.30
N ARG A 205 21.86 11.54 0.29
CA ARG A 205 22.67 10.84 -0.71
C ARG A 205 22.13 11.02 -2.12
N ARG A 206 20.81 11.14 -2.26
CA ARG A 206 20.20 11.40 -3.55
C ARG A 206 20.40 12.85 -4.01
N GLU A 207 20.43 13.82 -3.11
CA GLU A 207 20.84 15.20 -3.44
C GLU A 207 22.27 15.26 -3.98
N GLU A 208 23.22 14.62 -3.28
CA GLU A 208 24.63 14.54 -3.71
C GLU A 208 24.79 13.85 -5.07
N LEU A 209 23.96 12.85 -5.38
CA LEU A 209 23.96 12.19 -6.67
C LEU A 209 23.33 13.07 -7.76
N GLN A 210 22.37 13.93 -7.40
CA GLN A 210 21.72 14.82 -8.36
C GLN A 210 22.71 15.88 -8.82
N THR A 211 23.44 16.49 -7.87
CA THR A 211 24.48 17.48 -8.20
C THR A 211 25.58 16.87 -9.07
N ALA A 212 26.08 15.68 -8.71
CA ALA A 212 27.10 14.99 -9.51
C ALA A 212 26.62 14.65 -10.92
N ARG A 213 25.33 14.29 -11.07
CA ARG A 213 24.73 14.06 -12.39
C ARG A 213 24.66 15.34 -13.20
N ASP A 214 24.22 16.44 -12.60
CA ASP A 214 24.05 17.71 -13.28
C ASP A 214 25.40 18.24 -13.78
N ASP A 215 26.46 18.13 -12.98
CA ASP A 215 27.85 18.43 -13.40
C ASP A 215 28.28 17.64 -14.64
N VAL A 216 28.00 16.33 -14.68
CA VAL A 216 28.33 15.46 -15.82
C VAL A 216 27.54 15.86 -17.06
N VAL A 217 26.25 16.18 -16.91
CA VAL A 217 25.39 16.61 -18.02
C VAL A 217 25.85 17.96 -18.57
N GLU A 218 26.23 18.90 -17.71
CA GLU A 218 26.77 20.20 -18.12
C GLU A 218 28.11 20.06 -18.85
N ALA A 219 29.02 19.23 -18.33
CA ALA A 219 30.27 18.94 -19.01
C ALA A 219 30.03 18.33 -20.40
N TYR A 220 29.11 17.37 -20.50
CA TYR A 220 28.74 16.76 -21.77
C TYR A 220 28.12 17.78 -22.75
N ARG A 221 27.23 18.66 -22.28
CA ARG A 221 26.65 19.73 -23.10
C ARG A 221 27.72 20.65 -23.68
N LYS A 222 28.68 21.10 -22.86
CA LYS A 222 29.82 21.92 -23.31
C LYS A 222 30.64 21.21 -24.40
N ILE A 223 30.92 19.92 -24.22
CA ILE A 223 31.65 19.13 -25.23
C ILE A 223 30.85 19.04 -26.52
N ARG A 224 29.55 18.74 -26.44
CA ARG A 224 28.68 18.61 -27.63
C ARG A 224 28.49 19.92 -28.36
N GLU A 225 28.33 21.03 -27.66
CA GLU A 225 28.22 22.36 -28.26
C GLU A 225 29.52 22.74 -28.98
N HIS A 226 30.67 22.46 -28.36
CA HIS A 226 31.97 22.67 -29.01
C HIS A 226 32.14 21.80 -30.27
N GLU A 227 31.75 20.53 -30.21
CA GLU A 227 31.75 19.63 -31.39
C GLU A 227 30.81 20.13 -32.49
N GLN A 228 29.60 20.56 -32.15
CA GLN A 228 28.64 21.12 -33.11
C GLN A 228 29.17 22.40 -33.75
N ALA A 229 29.71 23.33 -32.97
CA ALA A 229 30.33 24.55 -33.48
C ALA A 229 31.48 24.25 -34.45
N LYS A 230 32.29 23.22 -34.16
CA LYS A 230 33.36 22.76 -35.05
C LYS A 230 32.80 22.21 -36.37
N LEU A 231 31.74 21.40 -36.33
CA LEU A 231 31.09 20.86 -37.52
C LEU A 231 30.44 21.97 -38.36
N ASP A 232 29.77 22.93 -37.72
CA ASP A 232 29.15 24.06 -38.41
C ASP A 232 30.18 24.97 -39.05
N ALA A 233 31.32 25.21 -38.40
CA ALA A 233 32.45 25.94 -38.98
C ALA A 233 33.03 25.22 -40.21
N GLN A 234 33.11 23.88 -40.20
CA GLN A 234 33.53 23.11 -41.37
C GLN A 234 32.51 23.16 -42.50
N ARG A 235 31.21 23.06 -42.18
CA ARG A 235 30.11 23.15 -43.15
C ARG A 235 30.04 24.54 -43.80
N GLY A 236 30.32 25.60 -43.04
CA GLY A 236 30.42 26.96 -43.57
C GLY A 236 31.61 27.17 -44.51
N LYS A 237 32.76 26.52 -44.24
CA LYS A 237 33.93 26.55 -45.12
C LYS A 237 33.74 25.78 -46.43
N SER A 238 32.96 24.70 -46.43
CA SER A 238 32.65 23.91 -47.62
C SER A 238 31.63 24.58 -48.57
N LYS A 239 30.91 25.60 -48.10
CA LYS A 239 29.87 26.31 -48.87
C LYS A 239 30.33 27.65 -49.47
N ARG A 240 31.54 28.10 -49.12
CA ARG A 240 32.21 29.25 -49.76
C ARG A 240 33.17 28.73 -50.81
#